data_AF-A0A939BEP7-F1
#
_entry.id   AF-A0A939BEP7-F1
#
_cell.length_a   1.000
_cell.length_b   1.000
_cell.length_c   1.000
_cell.angle_alpha   90.00
_cell.angle_beta   90.00
_cell.angle_gamma   90.00
#
_symmetry.space_group_name_H-M   'P 1'
#
loop_
_entity.id
_entity.type
_entity.pdbx_description
1 polymer ?
#
loop_
_entity_poly.entity_id
_entity_poly.type
_entity_poly.pdbx_seq_one_letter_code
_entity_poly.pdbx_strand_id
1 'polypeptide(L)' 'MNEITVWENLSPEEKKRELFLRQKRTLDMFLERHAISQAQYDKSLGDLREKMGMQDVE' A
#
# COMPACT_ATOMS: atom_id res chain seq x y z
N MET A 1 -4.27 4.54 21.99
CA MET A 1 -4.86 3.39 21.27
C MET A 1 -3.74 2.70 20.52
N ASN A 2 -3.61 1.39 20.63
CA ASN A 2 -2.55 0.64 19.96
C ASN A 2 -2.97 0.37 18.50
N GLU A 3 -2.03 0.24 17.55
CA GLU A 3 -2.36 0.01 16.12
C GLU A 3 -3.30 -1.19 15.90
N ILE A 4 -3.18 -2.24 16.72
CA ILE A 4 -4.07 -3.42 16.69
C ILE A 4 -5.52 -3.02 16.99
N THR A 5 -5.74 -2.16 18.00
CA THR A 5 -7.10 -1.70 18.35
C THR A 5 -7.69 -0.79 17.28
N VAL A 6 -6.86 -0.02 16.56
CA VAL A 6 -7.34 0.78 15.43
C VAL A 6 -7.72 -0.14 14.28
N TRP A 7 -6.88 -1.13 13.96
CA TRP A 7 -7.14 -2.11 12.90
C TRP A 7 -8.44 -2.88 13.13
N GLU A 8 -8.68 -3.41 14.34
CA GLU A 8 -9.89 -4.20 14.61
C GLU A 8 -11.19 -3.40 14.48
N ASN A 9 -11.13 -2.09 14.66
CA ASN A 9 -12.28 -1.20 14.54
C ASN A 9 -12.58 -0.76 13.09
N LEU A 10 -11.68 -1.04 12.14
CA LEU A 10 -11.89 -0.70 10.73
C LEU A 10 -12.86 -1.66 10.05
N SER A 11 -13.72 -1.12 9.20
CA SER A 11 -14.52 -1.90 8.25
C SER A 11 -13.61 -2.65 7.26
N PRO A 12 -14.13 -3.68 6.55
CA PRO A 12 -13.35 -4.38 5.54
C PRO A 12 -12.77 -3.47 4.45
N GLU A 13 -13.49 -2.43 4.04
CA GLU A 13 -13.05 -1.45 3.04
C GLU A 13 -11.92 -0.57 3.57
N GLU A 14 -12.05 -0.09 4.81
CA GLU A 14 -11.01 0.68 5.49
C GLU A 14 -9.75 -0.17 5.74
N LYS A 15 -9.91 -1.44 6.15
CA LYS A 15 -8.79 -2.39 6.29
C LYS A 15 -8.07 -2.59 4.96
N LYS A 16 -8.83 -2.71 3.86
CA LYS A 16 -8.27 -2.85 2.51
C LYS A 16 -7.47 -1.61 2.13
N ARG A 17 -8.00 -0.42 2.39
CA ARG A 17 -7.32 0.87 2.11
C ARG A 17 -6.05 1.03 2.96
N GLU A 18 -6.14 0.77 4.25
CA GLU A 18 -5.00 0.83 5.16
C GLU A 18 -3.90 -0.17 4.77
N LEU A 19 -4.29 -1.38 4.37
CA LEU A 19 -3.35 -2.38 3.86
C LEU A 19 -2.65 -1.91 2.58
N PHE A 20 -3.39 -1.30 1.65
CA PHE A 20 -2.83 -0.71 0.44
C PHE A 20 -1.78 0.37 0.77
N LEU A 21 -2.11 1.30 1.67
CA LEU A 21 -1.20 2.38 2.07
C LEU A 21 0.08 1.84 2.72
N ARG A 22 -0.02 0.81 3.56
CA ARG A 22 1.16 0.15 4.18
C ARG A 22 2.05 -0.53 3.13
N GLN A 23 1.46 -1.20 2.16
CA GLN A 23 2.20 -1.84 1.07
C GLN A 23 2.84 -0.80 0.15
N LYS A 24 2.12 0.27 -0.20
CA LYS A 24 2.67 1.41 -0.95
C LYS A 24 3.87 2.03 -0.23
N ARG A 25 3.76 2.31 1.07
CA ARG A 25 4.88 2.84 1.88
C ARG A 25 6.09 1.91 1.86
N THR A 26 5.88 0.60 1.79
CA THR A 26 6.98 -0.37 1.65
C THR A 26 7.67 -0.26 0.29
N LEU A 27 6.90 -0.11 -0.79
CA LEU A 27 7.44 0.15 -2.13
C LEU A 27 8.19 1.49 -2.18
N ASP A 28 7.64 2.54 -1.57
CA ASP A 28 8.26 3.86 -1.47
C ASP A 28 9.64 3.75 -0.82
N MET A 29 9.75 3.03 0.31
CA MET A 29 11.03 2.78 0.98
C MET A 29 12.03 1.98 0.12
N PHE A 30 11.57 1.03 -0.68
CA PHE A 30 12.46 0.28 -1.59
C PHE A 30 13.01 1.17 -2.70
N LEU A 31 12.20 2.08 -3.23
CA LEU A 31 12.63 3.05 -4.22
C LEU A 31 13.62 4.06 -3.63
N GLU A 32 13.29 4.62 -2.45
CA GLU A 32 14.16 5.57 -1.72
C GLU A 32 15.54 4.98 -1.40
N ARG A 33 15.60 3.70 -1.06
CA ARG A 33 16.86 2.98 -0.79
C ARG A 33 17.55 2.46 -2.04
N HIS A 34 17.05 2.79 -3.24
CA HIS A 34 17.53 2.29 -4.52
C HIS A 34 17.59 0.75 -4.61
N ALA A 35 16.75 0.06 -3.83
CA ALA A 35 16.62 -1.40 -3.88
C ALA A 35 15.83 -1.87 -5.12
N ILE A 36 14.99 -0.99 -5.67
CA ILE A 36 14.27 -1.16 -6.93
C ILE A 36 14.42 0.09 -7.80
N SER A 37 14.36 -0.07 -9.12
CA SER A 37 14.32 1.06 -10.05
C SER A 37 12.94 1.71 -10.11
N GLN A 38 12.86 2.92 -10.66
CA GLN A 38 11.58 3.61 -10.90
C GLN A 38 10.62 2.74 -11.73
N ALA A 39 11.11 2.09 -12.79
CA ALA A 39 10.28 1.21 -13.62
C ALA A 39 9.74 -0.02 -12.86
N GLN A 40 10.53 -0.57 -11.94
CA GLN A 40 10.08 -1.67 -11.06
C GLN A 40 9.07 -1.19 -10.03
N TYR A 41 9.26 0.02 -9.49
CA TYR A 41 8.29 0.66 -8.61
C TYR A 41 6.96 0.89 -9.32
N ASP A 42 6.98 1.52 -10.50
CA ASP A 42 5.77 1.87 -11.26
C ASP A 42 4.97 0.61 -11.60
N LYS A 43 5.64 -0.45 -12.06
CA LYS A 43 5.01 -1.74 -12.33
C LYS A 43 4.40 -2.36 -11.07
N SER A 44 5.16 -2.41 -9.97
CA SER A 44 4.71 -3.02 -8.72
C SER A 44 3.54 -2.27 -8.11
N LEU A 45 3.56 -0.94 -8.17
CA LEU A 45 2.47 -0.09 -7.69
C LEU A 45 1.22 -0.23 -8.57
N GLY A 46 1.38 -0.32 -9.89
CA GLY A 46 0.29 -0.61 -10.82
C GLY A 46 -0.39 -1.94 -10.51
N ASP A 47 0.38 -3.02 -10.42
CA ASP A 47 -0.11 -4.36 -10.05
C ASP A 47 -0.82 -4.36 -8.69
N LEU A 48 -0.27 -3.62 -7.70
CA LEU A 48 -0.84 -3.48 -6.37
C LEU A 48 -2.22 -2.79 -6.43
N ARG A 49 -2.33 -1.67 -7.16
CA ARG A 49 -3.59 -0.94 -7.34
C ARG A 49 -4.66 -1.79 -8.01
N GLU A 50 -4.30 -2.51 -9.07
CA GLU A 50 -5.23 -3.39 -9.78
C GLU A 50 -5.73 -4.53 -8.88
N LYS A 51 -4.82 -5.28 -8.26
CA LYS A 51 -5.17 -6.44 -7.41
C LYS A 51 -5.97 -6.06 -6.18
N MET A 52 -5.74 -4.87 -5.64
CA MET A 52 -6.50 -4.36 -4.49
C MET A 52 -7.73 -3.54 -4.89
N GLY A 53 -8.00 -3.31 -6.19
CA GLY A 53 -9.08 -2.44 -6.63
C GLY A 53 -8.98 -1.02 -6.03
N MET A 54 -7.77 -0.49 -5.93
CA MET A 54 -7.43 0.81 -5.34
C MET A 54 -7.03 1.81 -6.42
N GLN A 55 -7.74 1.80 -7.55
CA GLN A 55 -7.45 2.66 -8.70
C GLN A 55 -7.61 4.15 -8.36
N ASP A 56 -8.52 4.46 -7.43
CA ASP A 56 -8.86 5.83 -7.01
C ASP A 56 -8.05 6.32 -5.79
N VAL A 57 -7.07 5.52 -5.31
CA VAL A 57 -6.28 5.87 -4.13
C VAL A 57 -4.89 6.33 -4.57
N GLU A 58 -4.58 7.60 -4.32
CA GLU A 58 -3.26 8.21 -4.59
C GLU A 58 -2.15 7.65 -3.69
#